data_AF-A0A7J0AC49-F1
#
_entry.id   AF-A0A7J0AC49-F1
#
_cell.length_a   1.000
_cell.length_b   1.000
_cell.length_c   1.000
_cell.angle_alpha   90.00
_cell.angle_beta   90.00
_cell.angle_gamma   90.00
#
_symmetry.space_group_name_H-M   'P 1'
#
loop_
_entity.id
_entity.type
_entity.pdbx_description
1 polymer ?
#
loop_
_entity_poly.entity_id
_entity_poly.type
_entity_poly.pdbx_seq_one_letter_code
_entity_poly.pdbx_strand_id
1 'polypeptide(L)'
;MDYVKFADIRPASYNPRKITDNAFVELQGSLKTLGFILPIIVNRDNMTIVAGHQRTKAAMAVGLEEAPVYFISGVDIESEILFNQVHNGVELEPAELSICKKPREVGKFYDNVPAEDFDIKDANASIVKDICRLIVKFGDALCAIVCGDEVVFGNNYIKAAATLGYPVHCYFLEGGKRGIFDYYFKKDYGVFNYDHIERADFMQGRAQPPRHKGIDWSVLYREVVPNLEKEDKRKVKILDFGCGKAMFINKLRRELGYRYAIGLEFFNHNLKGISIAKGHEMIDAFISYIKENGIHDGGVFDYTICDAVLNSVNTQAAEDAVLICLNLFTKMGGKVFVSGRSKEVALKQYEAKRNTVDCTTTVQFFDENGLTAFMQEGQWFFQKFLTKEQVQAMFERFGFEPFMQYNKSGYWGWGAYKVRELSRQEYIDAINLEFNLNLPNNQSYNRQGDILPLFGLID
;
A
#
# COMPACT_ATOMS: atom_id res chain seq x y z
N MET A 1 -28.26 -18.86 10.82
CA MET A 1 -27.82 -18.32 9.53
C MET A 1 -28.96 -17.57 8.85
N ASP A 2 -28.77 -16.28 8.64
CA ASP A 2 -29.69 -15.41 7.90
C ASP A 2 -29.39 -15.47 6.39
N TYR A 3 -30.34 -15.01 5.56
CA TYR A 3 -30.18 -14.84 4.12
C TYR A 3 -30.54 -13.41 3.71
N VAL A 4 -29.88 -12.91 2.67
CA VAL A 4 -30.16 -11.59 2.08
C VAL A 4 -30.22 -11.67 0.57
N LYS A 5 -31.18 -10.95 -0.01
CA LYS A 5 -31.32 -10.82 -1.46
C LYS A 5 -30.27 -9.87 -2.01
N PHE A 6 -29.74 -10.19 -3.18
CA PHE A 6 -28.75 -9.35 -3.84
C PHE A 6 -29.28 -7.97 -4.22
N ALA A 7 -30.59 -7.85 -4.46
CA ALA A 7 -31.25 -6.57 -4.73
C ALA A 7 -31.26 -5.62 -3.52
N ASP A 8 -31.11 -6.14 -2.30
CA ASP A 8 -31.22 -5.38 -1.05
C ASP A 8 -29.86 -4.94 -0.51
N ILE A 9 -28.76 -5.30 -1.18
CA ILE A 9 -27.38 -5.00 -0.77
C ILE A 9 -26.62 -4.29 -1.88
N ARG A 10 -25.59 -3.54 -1.50
CA ARG A 10 -24.75 -2.80 -2.44
C ARG A 10 -23.27 -3.11 -2.25
N PRO A 11 -22.47 -3.15 -3.33
CA PRO A 11 -21.02 -3.27 -3.21
C PRO A 11 -20.44 -2.03 -2.52
N ALA A 12 -19.35 -2.23 -1.78
CA ALA A 12 -18.58 -1.11 -1.24
C ALA A 12 -17.85 -0.39 -2.38
N SER A 13 -17.94 0.93 -2.42
CA SER A 13 -17.26 1.77 -3.43
C SER A 13 -15.73 1.69 -3.34
N TYR A 14 -15.20 1.28 -2.19
CA TYR A 14 -13.77 1.21 -1.91
C TYR A 14 -13.15 -0.17 -2.16
N ASN A 15 -13.93 -1.20 -2.52
CA ASN A 15 -13.44 -2.58 -2.54
C ASN A 15 -12.24 -2.73 -3.51
N PRO A 16 -11.02 -2.98 -3.00
CA PRO A 16 -9.83 -2.95 -3.83
C PRO A 16 -9.62 -4.22 -4.66
N ARG A 17 -10.33 -5.32 -4.37
CA ARG A 17 -10.05 -6.62 -5.01
C ARG A 17 -10.63 -6.67 -6.42
N LYS A 18 -9.75 -6.78 -7.43
CA LYS A 18 -10.09 -7.08 -8.81
C LYS A 18 -9.73 -8.53 -9.11
N ILE A 19 -10.60 -9.21 -9.84
CA ILE A 19 -10.40 -10.61 -10.25
C ILE A 19 -10.28 -10.67 -11.76
N THR A 20 -9.49 -11.62 -12.27
CA THR A 20 -9.39 -11.86 -13.72
C THR A 20 -10.66 -12.56 -14.23
N ASP A 21 -10.92 -12.51 -15.53
CA ASP A 21 -12.07 -13.20 -16.12
C ASP A 21 -12.02 -14.72 -15.86
N ASN A 22 -10.82 -15.31 -15.94
CA ASN A 22 -10.61 -16.72 -15.58
C ASN A 22 -10.94 -16.98 -14.10
N ALA A 23 -10.43 -16.16 -13.18
CA ALA A 23 -10.74 -16.29 -11.76
C ALA A 23 -12.26 -16.13 -11.48
N PHE A 24 -12.94 -15.28 -12.24
CA PHE A 24 -14.40 -15.13 -12.15
C PHE A 24 -15.14 -16.39 -12.60
N VAL A 25 -14.75 -17.00 -13.72
CA VAL A 25 -15.32 -18.27 -14.20
C VAL A 25 -15.10 -19.40 -13.19
N GLU A 26 -13.92 -19.46 -12.59
CA GLU A 26 -13.59 -20.43 -11.55
C GLU A 26 -14.44 -20.24 -10.29
N LEU A 27 -14.67 -18.99 -9.87
CA LEU A 27 -15.53 -18.68 -8.74
C LEU A 27 -16.99 -19.07 -9.00
N GLN A 28 -17.48 -18.88 -10.24
CA GLN A 28 -18.79 -19.39 -10.66
C GLN A 28 -18.85 -20.93 -10.60
N GLY A 29 -17.78 -21.61 -11.03
CA GLY A 29 -17.65 -23.06 -10.95
C GLY A 29 -17.69 -23.57 -9.50
N SER A 30 -16.98 -22.89 -8.59
CA SER A 30 -16.99 -23.15 -7.16
C SER A 30 -18.40 -23.07 -6.59
N LEU A 31 -19.12 -21.98 -6.87
CA LEU A 31 -20.50 -21.80 -6.42
C LEU A 31 -21.45 -22.86 -6.99
N LYS A 32 -21.30 -23.26 -8.26
CA LYS A 32 -22.12 -24.33 -8.86
C LYS A 32 -21.87 -25.69 -8.22
N THR A 33 -20.65 -25.95 -7.75
CA THR A 33 -20.23 -27.28 -7.26
C THR A 33 -20.38 -27.42 -5.74
N LEU A 34 -20.01 -26.38 -5.00
CA LEU A 34 -19.97 -26.37 -3.54
C LEU A 34 -21.14 -25.58 -2.91
N GLY A 35 -21.78 -24.69 -3.69
CA GLY A 35 -22.70 -23.71 -3.14
C GLY A 35 -21.98 -22.66 -2.30
N PHE A 36 -22.75 -21.95 -1.46
CA PHE A 36 -22.17 -21.08 -0.45
C PHE A 36 -21.71 -21.90 0.75
N ILE A 37 -20.38 -22.05 0.88
CA ILE A 37 -19.74 -22.66 2.06
C ILE A 37 -19.08 -21.62 2.98
N LEU A 38 -19.13 -20.36 2.57
CA LEU A 38 -18.82 -19.19 3.38
C LEU A 38 -19.94 -18.17 3.17
N PRO A 39 -20.41 -17.51 4.23
CA PRO A 39 -21.39 -16.43 4.09
C PRO A 39 -20.74 -15.16 3.53
N ILE A 40 -21.58 -14.23 3.10
CA ILE A 40 -21.17 -12.83 2.87
C ILE A 40 -21.32 -12.05 4.17
N ILE A 41 -20.64 -10.91 4.29
CA ILE A 41 -20.74 -10.04 5.46
C ILE A 41 -21.29 -8.69 5.01
N VAL A 42 -22.35 -8.22 5.66
CA VAL A 42 -23.06 -7.00 5.28
C VAL A 42 -23.17 -6.09 6.51
N ASN A 43 -22.88 -4.80 6.30
CA ASN A 43 -23.14 -3.77 7.28
C ASN A 43 -24.64 -3.50 7.32
N ARG A 44 -25.30 -3.87 8.42
CA ARG A 44 -26.76 -3.78 8.58
C ARG A 44 -27.26 -2.34 8.55
N ASP A 45 -26.44 -1.37 8.93
CA ASP A 45 -26.86 0.03 9.05
C ASP A 45 -27.05 0.67 7.68
N ASN A 46 -26.33 0.20 6.67
CA ASN A 46 -26.27 0.81 5.35
C ASN A 46 -26.45 -0.19 4.19
N MET A 47 -26.57 -1.48 4.48
CA MET A 47 -26.69 -2.61 3.55
C MET A 47 -25.53 -2.73 2.55
N THR A 48 -24.34 -2.24 2.92
CA THR A 48 -23.13 -2.37 2.12
C THR A 48 -22.44 -3.71 2.41
N ILE A 49 -21.99 -4.39 1.35
CA ILE A 49 -21.18 -5.60 1.47
C ILE A 49 -19.82 -5.21 2.02
N VAL A 50 -19.43 -5.82 3.14
CA VAL A 50 -18.13 -5.66 3.80
C VAL A 50 -17.16 -6.72 3.33
N ALA A 51 -17.63 -7.96 3.16
CA ALA A 51 -16.84 -9.06 2.62
C ALA A 51 -17.70 -9.97 1.73
N GLY A 52 -17.07 -10.53 0.69
CA GLY A 52 -17.75 -11.43 -0.27
C GLY A 52 -18.27 -10.75 -1.54
N HIS A 53 -17.79 -9.57 -1.92
CA HIS A 53 -18.19 -8.86 -3.15
C HIS A 53 -18.07 -9.73 -4.39
N GLN A 54 -16.95 -10.41 -4.57
CA GLN A 54 -16.70 -11.25 -5.74
C GLN A 54 -17.59 -12.49 -5.77
N ARG A 55 -17.80 -13.12 -4.61
CA ARG A 55 -18.75 -14.24 -4.47
C ARG A 55 -20.17 -13.82 -4.80
N THR A 56 -20.58 -12.63 -4.34
CA THR A 56 -21.89 -12.04 -4.68
C THR A 56 -22.04 -11.83 -6.18
N LYS A 57 -21.05 -11.19 -6.83
CA LYS A 57 -21.06 -10.95 -8.27
C LYS A 57 -21.11 -12.26 -9.07
N ALA A 58 -20.34 -13.28 -8.65
CA ALA A 58 -20.33 -14.59 -9.30
C ALA A 58 -21.67 -15.32 -9.08
N ALA A 59 -22.24 -15.25 -7.88
CA ALA A 59 -23.54 -15.84 -7.54
C ALA A 59 -24.66 -15.27 -8.41
N MET A 60 -24.70 -13.94 -8.58
CA MET A 60 -25.64 -13.27 -9.49
C MET A 60 -25.45 -13.75 -10.93
N ALA A 61 -24.21 -13.89 -11.40
CA ALA A 61 -23.91 -14.34 -12.77
C ALA A 61 -24.30 -15.80 -13.03
N VAL A 62 -24.37 -16.64 -11.99
CA VAL A 62 -24.87 -18.03 -12.10
C VAL A 62 -26.37 -18.17 -11.81
N GLY A 63 -27.08 -17.04 -11.60
CA GLY A 63 -28.54 -17.01 -11.46
C GLY A 63 -29.06 -17.21 -10.04
N LEU A 64 -28.23 -17.04 -9.01
CA LEU A 64 -28.70 -17.00 -7.62
C LEU A 64 -29.29 -15.63 -7.30
N GLU A 65 -30.28 -15.58 -6.40
CA GLU A 65 -30.97 -14.34 -5.99
C GLU A 65 -30.62 -13.88 -4.57
N GLU A 66 -30.12 -14.79 -3.74
CA GLU A 66 -29.80 -14.56 -2.34
C GLU A 66 -28.54 -15.32 -1.90
N ALA A 67 -27.96 -14.91 -0.76
CA ALA A 67 -26.82 -15.56 -0.14
C ALA A 67 -26.96 -15.65 1.38
N PRO A 68 -26.35 -16.66 2.03
CA PRO A 68 -26.20 -16.69 3.48
C PRO A 68 -25.33 -15.51 3.93
N VAL A 69 -25.73 -14.86 5.02
CA VAL A 69 -25.14 -13.60 5.46
C VAL A 69 -24.93 -13.55 6.97
N TYR A 70 -23.82 -12.93 7.37
CA TYR A 70 -23.67 -12.37 8.71
C TYR A 70 -23.73 -10.85 8.66
N PHE A 71 -24.47 -10.28 9.62
CA PHE A 71 -24.64 -8.84 9.72
C PHE A 71 -23.74 -8.28 10.82
N ILE A 72 -23.05 -7.19 10.50
CA ILE A 72 -22.35 -6.35 11.48
C ILE A 72 -23.05 -4.99 11.59
N SER A 73 -22.91 -4.30 12.72
CA SER A 73 -23.54 -3.00 12.98
C SER A 73 -22.61 -2.10 13.79
N GLY A 74 -22.86 -0.79 13.76
CA GLY A 74 -22.01 0.18 14.46
C GLY A 74 -20.63 0.34 13.84
N VAL A 75 -20.51 0.08 12.53
CA VAL A 75 -19.24 0.08 11.80
C VAL A 75 -19.19 1.33 10.91
N ASP A 76 -18.28 2.25 11.22
CA ASP A 76 -17.96 3.37 10.33
C ASP A 76 -17.14 2.90 9.12
N ILE A 77 -16.95 3.77 8.12
CA ILE A 77 -16.27 3.40 6.87
C ILE A 77 -14.82 2.94 7.09
N GLU A 78 -14.10 3.54 8.05
CA GLU A 78 -12.73 3.14 8.41
C GLU A 78 -12.70 1.72 8.97
N SER A 79 -13.63 1.43 9.87
CA SER A 79 -13.81 0.13 10.47
C SER A 79 -14.29 -0.92 9.47
N GLU A 80 -15.11 -0.52 8.49
CA GLU A 80 -15.60 -1.39 7.41
C GLU A 80 -14.44 -1.84 6.50
N ILE A 81 -13.54 -0.90 6.16
CA ILE A 81 -12.31 -1.17 5.41
C ILE A 81 -11.37 -2.06 6.22
N LEU A 82 -11.17 -1.74 7.51
CA LEU A 82 -10.38 -2.55 8.43
C LEU A 82 -10.91 -3.99 8.52
N PHE A 83 -12.22 -4.14 8.64
CA PHE A 83 -12.87 -5.45 8.70
C PHE A 83 -12.58 -6.24 7.41
N ASN A 84 -12.76 -5.62 6.24
CA ASN A 84 -12.44 -6.24 4.96
C ASN A 84 -10.98 -6.72 4.90
N GLN A 85 -10.05 -5.88 5.37
CA GLN A 85 -8.62 -6.19 5.44
C GLN A 85 -8.33 -7.38 6.36
N VAL A 86 -8.86 -7.36 7.60
CA VAL A 86 -8.67 -8.47 8.56
C VAL A 86 -9.31 -9.77 8.05
N HIS A 87 -10.50 -9.68 7.43
CA HIS A 87 -11.18 -10.82 6.83
C HIS A 87 -10.34 -11.46 5.71
N ASN A 88 -9.70 -10.67 4.84
CA ASN A 88 -8.79 -11.21 3.82
C ASN A 88 -7.57 -11.91 4.47
N GLY A 89 -7.15 -11.47 5.66
CA GLY A 89 -6.12 -12.15 6.46
C GLY A 89 -6.55 -13.52 7.02
N VAL A 90 -7.85 -13.82 7.11
CA VAL A 90 -8.34 -15.14 7.53
C VAL A 90 -7.91 -16.21 6.52
N GLU A 91 -7.71 -15.87 5.24
CA GLU A 91 -7.24 -16.78 4.19
C GLU A 91 -5.80 -17.30 4.42
N LEU A 92 -5.04 -16.74 5.38
CA LEU A 92 -3.68 -17.15 5.71
C LEU A 92 -3.66 -18.32 6.69
N GLU A 93 -3.89 -19.53 6.17
CA GLU A 93 -3.90 -20.75 6.96
C GLU A 93 -2.49 -21.17 7.44
N PRO A 94 -2.35 -21.70 8.66
CA PRO A 94 -1.10 -22.28 9.15
C PRO A 94 -0.74 -23.58 8.41
N ALA A 95 0.51 -24.02 8.56
CA ALA A 95 0.98 -25.27 7.96
C ALA A 95 0.31 -26.51 8.59
N GLU A 96 0.09 -26.49 9.91
CA GLU A 96 -0.66 -27.53 10.63
C GLU A 96 -2.09 -27.04 10.92
N LEU A 97 -3.08 -27.74 10.35
CA LEU A 97 -4.50 -27.39 10.48
C LEU A 97 -5.11 -27.98 11.75
N SER A 98 -6.07 -27.26 12.33
CA SER A 98 -6.82 -27.69 13.50
C SER A 98 -7.83 -28.79 13.17
N ILE A 99 -8.22 -29.56 14.18
CA ILE A 99 -9.18 -30.66 14.02
C ILE A 99 -10.45 -30.37 14.83
N CYS A 100 -11.62 -30.56 14.22
CA CYS A 100 -12.91 -30.59 14.89
C CYS A 100 -13.15 -32.00 15.47
N LYS A 101 -13.10 -32.12 16.79
CA LYS A 101 -13.31 -33.36 17.54
C LYS A 101 -14.74 -33.89 17.46
N LYS A 102 -15.70 -33.01 17.12
CA LYS A 102 -17.13 -33.35 17.00
C LYS A 102 -17.72 -32.75 15.73
N PRO A 103 -17.49 -33.31 14.53
CA PRO A 103 -18.09 -32.82 13.31
C PRO A 103 -19.62 -32.81 13.36
N ARG A 104 -20.25 -31.85 12.69
CA ARG A 104 -21.72 -31.75 12.58
C ARG A 104 -22.20 -32.24 11.21
N GLU A 105 -23.51 -32.17 10.99
CA GLU A 105 -24.10 -32.55 9.72
C GLU A 105 -23.54 -31.70 8.58
N VAL A 106 -23.13 -32.37 7.50
CA VAL A 106 -22.53 -31.71 6.34
C VAL A 106 -23.58 -30.90 5.55
N GLY A 107 -23.12 -29.90 4.80
CA GLY A 107 -23.98 -29.07 3.97
C GLY A 107 -24.69 -27.94 4.74
N LYS A 108 -24.31 -27.68 5.99
CA LYS A 108 -24.99 -26.72 6.87
C LYS A 108 -24.03 -25.77 7.57
N PHE A 109 -24.52 -24.56 7.84
CA PHE A 109 -23.91 -23.58 8.72
C PHE A 109 -24.37 -23.77 10.16
N TYR A 110 -23.47 -23.56 11.10
CA TYR A 110 -23.70 -23.60 12.54
C TYR A 110 -23.10 -22.36 13.19
N ASP A 111 -23.90 -21.63 13.95
CA ASP A 111 -23.50 -20.34 14.53
C ASP A 111 -23.01 -20.47 15.99
N ASN A 112 -23.07 -21.68 16.57
CA ASN A 112 -22.81 -21.88 18.00
C ASN A 112 -21.98 -23.13 18.29
N VAL A 113 -20.92 -23.38 17.50
CA VAL A 113 -20.03 -24.54 17.76
C VAL A 113 -19.09 -24.19 18.92
N PRO A 114 -19.07 -24.95 20.03
CA PRO A 114 -18.17 -24.65 21.14
C PRO A 114 -16.71 -24.68 20.70
N ALA A 115 -15.91 -23.69 21.11
CA ALA A 115 -14.47 -23.67 20.79
C ALA A 115 -13.73 -24.90 21.36
N GLU A 116 -14.22 -25.47 22.45
CA GLU A 116 -13.72 -26.72 23.04
C GLU A 116 -13.94 -27.96 22.15
N ASP A 117 -14.79 -27.89 21.12
CA ASP A 117 -14.95 -28.97 20.14
C ASP A 117 -13.78 -29.00 19.15
N PHE A 118 -12.84 -28.06 19.21
CA PHE A 118 -11.65 -28.02 18.36
C PHE A 118 -10.38 -28.39 19.14
N ASP A 119 -9.50 -29.15 18.48
CA ASP A 119 -8.09 -29.27 18.83
C ASP A 119 -7.31 -28.25 17.99
N ILE A 120 -7.08 -27.08 18.59
CA ILE A 120 -6.49 -25.93 17.91
C ILE A 120 -4.98 -26.10 17.84
N LYS A 121 -4.45 -26.23 16.63
CA LYS A 121 -3.01 -26.40 16.37
C LYS A 121 -2.31 -25.05 16.26
N ASP A 122 -1.76 -24.75 15.10
CA ASP A 122 -1.05 -23.50 14.84
C ASP A 122 -2.02 -22.35 14.51
N ALA A 123 -1.56 -21.13 14.77
CA ALA A 123 -2.23 -19.90 14.36
C ALA A 123 -1.23 -18.74 14.30
N ASN A 124 -1.51 -17.76 13.45
CA ASN A 124 -0.72 -16.55 13.34
C ASN A 124 -1.13 -15.55 14.43
N ALA A 125 -0.24 -15.28 15.39
CA ALA A 125 -0.53 -14.42 16.55
C ALA A 125 -0.96 -13.00 16.17
N SER A 126 -0.41 -12.42 15.10
CA SER A 126 -0.78 -11.07 14.64
C SER A 126 -2.21 -11.05 14.09
N ILE A 127 -2.55 -12.04 13.27
CA ILE A 127 -3.89 -12.17 12.68
C ILE A 127 -4.92 -12.46 13.77
N VAL A 128 -4.60 -13.36 14.71
CA VAL A 128 -5.46 -13.68 15.86
C VAL A 128 -5.76 -12.42 16.69
N LYS A 129 -4.75 -11.58 16.96
CA LYS A 129 -4.92 -10.31 17.68
C LYS A 129 -5.89 -9.37 16.95
N ASP A 130 -5.73 -9.23 15.63
CA ASP A 130 -6.56 -8.35 14.81
C ASP A 130 -8.01 -8.88 14.71
N ILE A 131 -8.20 -10.20 14.60
CA ILE A 131 -9.51 -10.85 14.66
C ILE A 131 -10.16 -10.64 16.05
N CYS A 132 -9.42 -10.80 17.15
CA CYS A 132 -9.94 -10.57 18.48
C CYS A 132 -10.46 -9.14 18.65
N ARG A 133 -9.70 -8.14 18.17
CA ARG A 133 -10.10 -6.72 18.21
C ARG A 133 -11.39 -6.50 17.42
N LEU A 134 -11.51 -7.12 16.25
CA LEU A 134 -12.68 -7.04 15.39
C LEU A 134 -13.92 -7.64 16.06
N ILE A 135 -13.81 -8.85 16.61
CA ILE A 135 -14.93 -9.52 17.32
C ILE A 135 -15.39 -8.68 18.52
N VAL A 136 -14.45 -8.18 19.34
CA VAL A 136 -14.78 -7.34 20.51
C VAL A 136 -15.46 -6.04 20.10
N LYS A 137 -15.06 -5.43 18.98
CA LYS A 137 -15.56 -4.12 18.56
C LYS A 137 -16.89 -4.19 17.79
N PHE A 138 -17.08 -5.21 16.95
CA PHE A 138 -18.21 -5.25 15.99
C PHE A 138 -19.10 -6.50 16.11
N GLY A 139 -18.75 -7.43 17.00
CA GLY A 139 -19.35 -8.75 17.06
C GLY A 139 -18.69 -9.74 16.11
N ASP A 140 -19.02 -11.02 16.28
CA ASP A 140 -18.53 -12.08 15.43
C ASP A 140 -19.38 -12.21 14.16
N ALA A 141 -18.72 -12.12 13.01
CA ALA A 141 -19.32 -12.35 11.69
C ALA A 141 -18.37 -13.18 10.80
N LEU A 142 -17.37 -13.83 11.39
CA LEU A 142 -16.45 -14.70 10.66
C LEU A 142 -17.02 -16.11 10.58
N CYS A 143 -16.39 -16.97 9.78
CA CYS A 143 -16.81 -18.36 9.59
C CYS A 143 -15.60 -19.24 9.29
N ALA A 144 -15.51 -20.38 9.97
CA ALA A 144 -14.59 -21.46 9.63
C ALA A 144 -15.25 -22.48 8.68
N ILE A 145 -14.44 -23.25 7.97
CA ILE A 145 -14.89 -24.39 7.16
C ILE A 145 -14.22 -25.64 7.70
N VAL A 146 -15.03 -26.63 8.06
CA VAL A 146 -14.57 -27.95 8.50
C VAL A 146 -14.86 -28.94 7.39
N CYS A 147 -13.85 -29.62 6.84
CA CYS A 147 -14.01 -30.64 5.79
C CYS A 147 -13.69 -32.02 6.37
N GLY A 148 -14.70 -32.87 6.52
CA GLY A 148 -14.58 -34.07 7.35
C GLY A 148 -14.42 -33.66 8.82
N ASP A 149 -13.23 -33.80 9.38
CA ASP A 149 -12.85 -33.34 10.71
C ASP A 149 -11.80 -32.22 10.69
N GLU A 150 -11.20 -31.90 9.54
CA GLU A 150 -10.13 -30.91 9.47
C GLU A 150 -10.68 -29.49 9.25
N VAL A 151 -10.14 -28.50 9.96
CA VAL A 151 -10.45 -27.08 9.77
C VAL A 151 -9.61 -26.56 8.60
N VAL A 152 -10.22 -26.50 7.42
CA VAL A 152 -9.53 -26.18 6.16
C VAL A 152 -9.49 -24.69 5.87
N PHE A 153 -10.28 -23.91 6.61
CA PHE A 153 -10.35 -22.46 6.53
C PHE A 153 -10.77 -21.90 7.89
N GLY A 154 -10.14 -20.81 8.33
CA GLY A 154 -10.47 -20.11 9.56
C GLY A 154 -9.70 -20.56 10.79
N ASN A 155 -8.50 -21.15 10.66
CA ASN A 155 -7.71 -21.58 11.83
C ASN A 155 -7.35 -20.40 12.77
N ASN A 156 -7.01 -19.24 12.20
CA ASN A 156 -6.76 -18.03 12.99
C ASN A 156 -8.05 -17.55 13.69
N TYR A 157 -9.20 -17.69 13.03
CA TYR A 157 -10.50 -17.30 13.58
C TYR A 157 -10.91 -18.19 14.76
N ILE A 158 -10.84 -19.52 14.64
CA ILE A 158 -11.20 -20.41 15.75
C ILE A 158 -10.29 -20.19 16.97
N LYS A 159 -9.01 -19.86 16.76
CA LYS A 159 -8.09 -19.50 17.84
C LYS A 159 -8.51 -18.19 18.52
N ALA A 160 -8.92 -17.18 17.75
CA ALA A 160 -9.39 -15.91 18.28
C ALA A 160 -10.70 -16.09 19.09
N ALA A 161 -11.68 -16.81 18.54
CA ALA A 161 -12.93 -17.14 19.22
C ALA A 161 -12.67 -17.88 20.54
N ALA A 162 -11.81 -18.90 20.52
CA ALA A 162 -11.40 -19.63 21.73
C ALA A 162 -10.73 -18.73 22.78
N THR A 163 -9.91 -17.78 22.34
CA THR A 163 -9.21 -16.82 23.22
C THR A 163 -10.18 -15.87 23.89
N LEU A 164 -11.25 -15.48 23.19
CA LEU A 164 -12.31 -14.61 23.72
C LEU A 164 -13.41 -15.36 24.48
N GLY A 165 -13.42 -16.69 24.45
CA GLY A 165 -14.50 -17.50 24.99
C GLY A 165 -15.80 -17.42 24.17
N TYR A 166 -15.71 -17.08 22.89
CA TYR A 166 -16.83 -17.03 21.95
C TYR A 166 -17.07 -18.41 21.32
N PRO A 167 -18.33 -18.75 20.99
CA PRO A 167 -18.59 -19.87 20.10
C PRO A 167 -18.06 -19.59 18.69
N VAL A 168 -17.96 -20.64 17.88
CA VAL A 168 -17.42 -20.61 16.53
C VAL A 168 -18.55 -20.80 15.52
N HIS A 169 -18.56 -19.95 14.51
CA HIS A 169 -19.35 -20.11 13.30
C HIS A 169 -18.65 -21.07 12.33
N CYS A 170 -19.33 -22.11 11.87
CA CYS A 170 -18.74 -23.11 10.98
C CYS A 170 -19.68 -23.54 9.85
N TYR A 171 -19.10 -23.84 8.69
CA TYR A 171 -19.71 -24.67 7.67
C TYR A 171 -19.06 -26.07 7.67
N PHE A 172 -19.86 -27.13 7.69
CA PHE A 172 -19.36 -28.50 7.59
C PHE A 172 -19.46 -28.99 6.14
N LEU A 173 -18.30 -29.18 5.51
CA LEU A 173 -18.14 -29.73 4.17
C LEU A 173 -17.89 -31.24 4.24
N GLU A 174 -18.47 -31.96 3.29
CA GLU A 174 -18.24 -33.40 3.14
C GLU A 174 -16.76 -33.70 2.85
N GLY A 175 -16.17 -34.65 3.59
CA GLY A 175 -14.74 -34.98 3.50
C GLY A 175 -14.28 -35.35 2.08
N GLY A 176 -15.11 -36.04 1.30
CA GLY A 176 -14.82 -36.38 -0.09
C GLY A 176 -14.65 -35.17 -1.03
N LYS A 177 -15.12 -33.98 -0.62
CA LYS A 177 -14.98 -32.74 -1.39
C LYS A 177 -13.66 -32.00 -1.15
N ARG A 178 -12.73 -32.54 -0.33
CA ARG A 178 -11.47 -31.85 -0.03
C ARG A 178 -10.66 -31.49 -1.29
N GLY A 179 -10.56 -32.39 -2.26
CA GLY A 179 -9.85 -32.09 -3.52
C GLY A 179 -10.48 -30.95 -4.30
N ILE A 180 -11.81 -30.87 -4.32
CA ILE A 180 -12.56 -29.78 -4.98
C ILE A 180 -12.40 -28.47 -4.21
N PHE A 181 -12.44 -28.53 -2.87
CA PHE A 181 -12.18 -27.38 -2.01
C PHE A 181 -10.78 -26.81 -2.29
N ASP A 182 -9.75 -27.65 -2.24
CA ASP A 182 -8.37 -27.23 -2.49
C ASP A 182 -8.19 -26.66 -3.90
N TYR A 183 -8.80 -27.30 -4.91
CA TYR A 183 -8.75 -26.81 -6.30
C TYR A 183 -9.31 -25.40 -6.43
N TYR A 184 -10.44 -25.12 -5.79
CA TYR A 184 -11.01 -23.78 -5.83
C TYR A 184 -10.25 -22.86 -4.87
N PHE A 185 -10.24 -23.10 -3.56
CA PHE A 185 -9.79 -22.16 -2.53
C PHE A 185 -8.27 -21.87 -2.50
N LYS A 186 -7.42 -22.73 -3.07
CA LYS A 186 -5.97 -22.45 -3.17
C LYS A 186 -5.58 -21.65 -4.42
N LYS A 187 -6.53 -21.33 -5.31
CA LYS A 187 -6.28 -20.43 -6.44
C LYS A 187 -6.24 -18.97 -5.98
N ASP A 188 -5.34 -18.20 -6.55
CA ASP A 188 -5.32 -16.75 -6.36
C ASP A 188 -6.44 -16.11 -7.19
N TYR A 189 -7.53 -15.75 -6.52
CA TYR A 189 -8.70 -15.18 -7.20
C TYR A 189 -8.57 -13.71 -7.50
N GLY A 190 -7.59 -12.96 -6.99
CA GLY A 190 -7.59 -11.54 -7.29
C GLY A 190 -6.40 -10.75 -6.81
N VAL A 191 -6.11 -9.70 -7.57
CA VAL A 191 -5.12 -8.69 -7.26
C VAL A 191 -5.80 -7.50 -6.58
N PHE A 192 -5.10 -6.85 -5.66
CA PHE A 192 -5.53 -5.55 -5.16
C PHE A 192 -5.33 -4.50 -6.26
N ASN A 193 -6.27 -3.59 -6.39
CA ASN A 193 -6.27 -2.48 -7.32
C ASN A 193 -6.96 -1.28 -6.65
N TYR A 194 -6.26 -0.15 -6.63
CA TYR A 194 -6.73 1.06 -5.96
C TYR A 194 -7.00 2.21 -6.93
N ASP A 195 -7.13 1.92 -8.24
CA ASP A 195 -7.26 2.97 -9.28
C ASP A 195 -8.58 3.72 -9.22
N HIS A 196 -9.63 3.07 -8.75
CA HIS A 196 -10.98 3.65 -8.62
C HIS A 196 -11.15 4.50 -7.34
N ILE A 197 -10.15 4.51 -6.44
CA ILE A 197 -10.19 5.31 -5.22
C ILE A 197 -9.77 6.74 -5.55
N GLU A 198 -10.61 7.71 -5.20
CA GLU A 198 -10.30 9.14 -5.37
C GLU A 198 -9.04 9.54 -4.60
N ARG A 199 -8.17 10.32 -5.26
CA ARG A 199 -6.82 10.60 -4.79
C ARG A 199 -6.67 12.07 -4.46
N ALA A 200 -6.31 12.34 -3.21
CA ALA A 200 -5.92 13.66 -2.77
C ALA A 200 -4.38 13.74 -2.69
N ASP A 201 -3.73 14.30 -3.71
CA ASP A 201 -2.25 14.36 -3.77
C ASP A 201 -1.64 15.08 -2.55
N PHE A 202 -2.33 16.07 -2.00
CA PHE A 202 -1.87 16.77 -0.80
C PHE A 202 -1.74 15.88 0.46
N MET A 203 -2.33 14.68 0.46
CA MET A 203 -2.17 13.71 1.53
C MET A 203 -0.78 13.07 1.57
N GLN A 204 -0.04 13.11 0.46
CA GLN A 204 1.32 12.59 0.38
C GLN A 204 2.25 13.26 1.41
N GLY A 205 2.06 14.57 1.68
CA GLY A 205 2.84 15.31 2.68
C GLY A 205 2.68 14.80 4.12
N ARG A 206 1.59 14.08 4.44
CA ARG A 206 1.36 13.45 5.76
C ARG A 206 2.00 12.06 5.87
N ALA A 207 2.33 11.42 4.75
CA ALA A 207 2.92 10.08 4.70
C ALA A 207 4.45 10.07 4.91
N GLN A 208 5.06 11.24 5.11
CA GLN A 208 6.50 11.37 5.34
C GLN A 208 6.94 10.76 6.68
N PRO A 209 8.09 10.07 6.76
CA PRO A 209 8.59 9.51 8.00
C PRO A 209 8.80 10.59 9.08
N PRO A 210 8.34 10.38 10.33
CA PRO A 210 8.58 11.34 11.41
C PRO A 210 10.07 11.41 11.73
N ARG A 211 10.71 12.53 11.35
CA ARG A 211 12.09 12.83 11.71
C ARG A 211 12.11 13.44 13.11
N HIS A 212 12.53 12.64 14.10
CA HIS A 212 12.61 13.05 15.51
C HIS A 212 13.77 14.02 15.74
N LYS A 213 13.63 14.93 16.73
CA LYS A 213 14.75 15.78 17.19
C LYS A 213 15.89 14.88 17.67
N GLY A 214 17.09 15.03 17.09
CA GLY A 214 18.30 14.29 17.46
C GLY A 214 18.82 13.30 16.42
N ILE A 215 18.12 13.08 15.30
CA ILE A 215 18.66 12.30 14.18
C ILE A 215 19.64 13.18 13.39
N ASP A 216 20.90 12.75 13.31
CA ASP A 216 21.95 13.48 12.60
C ASP A 216 21.76 13.47 11.07
N TRP A 217 21.49 12.29 10.51
CA TRP A 217 21.19 12.05 9.09
C TRP A 217 20.24 10.86 8.93
N SER A 218 19.35 10.89 7.93
CA SER A 218 18.59 9.70 7.51
C SER A 218 19.52 8.63 6.96
N VAL A 219 18.99 7.41 6.80
CA VAL A 219 19.78 6.29 6.26
C VAL A 219 20.36 6.63 4.89
N LEU A 220 19.58 7.27 4.00
CA LEU A 220 20.07 7.69 2.69
C LEU A 220 21.15 8.77 2.82
N TYR A 221 20.92 9.81 3.62
CA TYR A 221 21.88 10.90 3.78
C TYR A 221 23.22 10.44 4.37
N ARG A 222 23.25 9.40 5.20
CA ARG A 222 24.52 8.79 5.68
C ARG A 222 25.37 8.22 4.56
N GLU A 223 24.75 7.82 3.46
CA GLU A 223 25.44 7.31 2.27
C GLU A 223 25.77 8.42 1.26
N VAL A 224 24.94 9.48 1.21
CA VAL A 224 25.16 10.68 0.37
C VAL A 224 26.34 11.52 0.86
N VAL A 225 26.40 11.83 2.16
CA VAL A 225 27.38 12.77 2.73
C VAL A 225 28.83 12.38 2.43
N PRO A 226 29.27 11.10 2.59
CA PRO A 226 30.63 10.69 2.25
C PRO A 226 30.99 10.85 0.75
N ASN A 227 29.99 10.89 -0.14
CA ASN A 227 30.23 11.20 -1.55
C ASN A 227 30.44 12.69 -1.75
N LEU A 228 29.63 13.53 -1.09
CA LEU A 228 29.74 14.99 -1.16
C LEU A 228 31.03 15.53 -0.54
N GLU A 229 31.59 14.86 0.47
CA GLU A 229 32.86 15.27 1.11
C GLU A 229 34.06 15.24 0.16
N LYS A 230 33.94 14.52 -0.97
CA LYS A 230 34.95 14.45 -2.03
C LYS A 230 34.83 15.60 -3.03
N GLU A 231 33.76 16.38 -2.95
CA GLU A 231 33.43 17.45 -3.90
C GLU A 231 33.85 18.84 -3.38
N ASP A 232 34.05 19.78 -4.31
CA ASP A 232 34.22 21.18 -3.95
C ASP A 232 32.86 21.78 -3.53
N LYS A 233 32.68 21.97 -2.22
CA LYS A 233 31.47 22.53 -1.60
C LYS A 233 31.04 23.90 -2.17
N ARG A 234 31.97 24.62 -2.80
CA ARG A 234 31.71 25.92 -3.42
C ARG A 234 31.27 25.82 -4.88
N LYS A 235 31.22 24.63 -5.47
CA LYS A 235 30.87 24.39 -6.88
C LYS A 235 29.79 23.34 -7.07
N VAL A 236 29.80 22.29 -6.26
CA VAL A 236 28.86 21.16 -6.40
C VAL A 236 27.41 21.62 -6.23
N LYS A 237 26.59 21.31 -7.22
CA LYS A 237 25.17 21.66 -7.29
C LYS A 237 24.33 20.47 -6.81
N ILE A 238 23.54 20.68 -5.76
CA ILE A 238 22.81 19.61 -5.07
C ILE A 238 21.32 19.96 -5.00
N LEU A 239 20.46 19.06 -5.45
CA LEU A 239 19.01 19.13 -5.28
C LEU A 239 18.53 18.05 -4.31
N ASP A 240 17.72 18.43 -3.32
CA ASP A 240 16.90 17.49 -2.54
C ASP A 240 15.44 17.64 -3.00
N PHE A 241 14.98 16.69 -3.82
CA PHE A 241 13.65 16.67 -4.42
C PHE A 241 12.68 15.95 -3.47
N GLY A 242 11.63 16.64 -3.03
CA GLY A 242 10.75 16.17 -1.96
C GLY A 242 11.41 16.24 -0.58
N CYS A 243 12.12 17.34 -0.29
CA CYS A 243 12.96 17.48 0.90
C CYS A 243 12.19 17.60 2.23
N GLY A 244 10.86 17.58 2.21
CA GLY A 244 9.98 17.75 3.37
C GLY A 244 10.20 19.10 4.04
N LYS A 245 10.55 19.07 5.32
CA LYS A 245 10.90 20.28 6.10
C LYS A 245 12.29 20.85 5.76
N ALA A 246 12.91 20.38 4.68
CA ALA A 246 14.25 20.78 4.22
C ALA A 246 15.35 20.65 5.29
N MET A 247 15.20 19.72 6.25
CA MET A 247 16.10 19.59 7.40
C MET A 247 17.55 19.30 6.96
N PHE A 248 17.74 18.25 6.17
CA PHE A 248 19.08 17.79 5.78
C PHE A 248 19.71 18.66 4.70
N ILE A 249 18.94 19.12 3.71
CA ILE A 249 19.46 20.05 2.70
C ILE A 249 19.85 21.41 3.31
N ASN A 250 19.10 21.91 4.31
CA ASN A 250 19.50 23.11 5.05
C ASN A 250 20.75 22.87 5.89
N LYS A 251 20.91 21.68 6.48
CA LYS A 251 22.13 21.30 7.20
C LYS A 251 23.34 21.29 6.27
N LEU A 252 23.23 20.68 5.07
CA LEU A 252 24.26 20.74 4.04
C LEU A 252 24.63 22.20 3.70
N ARG A 253 23.62 23.05 3.44
CA ARG A 253 23.84 24.44 3.04
C ARG A 253 24.42 25.31 4.14
N ARG A 254 23.82 25.30 5.33
CA ARG A 254 24.07 26.28 6.40
C ARG A 254 25.17 25.84 7.36
N GLU A 255 25.26 24.55 7.65
CA GLU A 255 26.23 24.02 8.63
C GLU A 255 27.48 23.48 7.95
N LEU A 256 27.32 22.75 6.84
CA LEU A 256 28.46 22.13 6.14
C LEU A 256 29.04 22.95 4.97
N GLY A 257 28.37 24.05 4.59
CA GLY A 257 28.89 25.05 3.65
C GLY A 257 28.72 24.72 2.16
N TYR A 258 27.82 23.79 1.81
CA TYR A 258 27.49 23.50 0.40
C TYR A 258 26.65 24.64 -0.20
N ARG A 259 27.30 25.56 -0.90
CA ARG A 259 26.70 26.85 -1.32
C ARG A 259 25.53 26.69 -2.29
N TYR A 260 25.60 25.68 -3.15
CA TYR A 260 24.63 25.42 -4.22
C TYR A 260 23.69 24.25 -3.90
N ALA A 261 23.44 24.01 -2.61
CA ALA A 261 22.45 23.05 -2.14
C ALA A 261 21.07 23.71 -2.02
N ILE A 262 20.07 23.17 -2.72
CA ILE A 262 18.68 23.63 -2.72
C ILE A 262 17.73 22.46 -2.53
N GLY A 263 16.61 22.70 -1.84
CA GLY A 263 15.53 21.73 -1.69
C GLY A 263 14.28 22.17 -2.42
N LEU A 264 13.52 21.21 -2.94
CA LEU A 264 12.19 21.40 -3.53
C LEU A 264 11.20 20.53 -2.76
N GLU A 265 10.04 21.08 -2.39
CA GLU A 265 8.96 20.36 -1.70
C GLU A 265 7.62 20.98 -2.10
N PHE A 266 6.68 20.13 -2.53
CA PHE A 266 5.34 20.52 -2.97
C PHE A 266 4.34 20.48 -1.82
N PHE A 267 4.49 19.61 -0.84
CA PHE A 267 3.54 19.43 0.27
C PHE A 267 4.18 19.74 1.62
N ASN A 268 4.66 20.99 1.77
CA ASN A 268 5.31 21.42 3.01
C ASN A 268 4.34 21.38 4.21
N HIS A 269 4.47 20.37 5.08
CA HIS A 269 3.49 20.10 6.14
C HIS A 269 3.83 20.77 7.48
N ASN A 270 2.85 21.44 8.10
CA ASN A 270 2.99 22.19 9.36
C ASN A 270 2.25 21.58 10.57
N LEU A 271 2.18 20.24 10.66
CA LEU A 271 1.46 19.46 11.67
C LEU A 271 -0.08 19.54 11.61
N LYS A 272 -0.66 20.62 11.06
CA LYS A 272 -2.11 20.78 10.88
C LYS A 272 -2.58 20.70 9.42
N GLY A 273 -1.71 21.00 8.46
CA GLY A 273 -1.99 20.89 7.03
C GLY A 273 -0.76 21.21 6.17
N ILE A 274 -0.97 21.36 4.86
CA ILE A 274 0.09 21.76 3.92
C ILE A 274 0.14 23.29 3.74
N SER A 275 1.34 23.84 3.55
CA SER A 275 1.57 25.25 3.24
C SER A 275 1.78 25.43 1.74
N ILE A 276 0.69 25.76 1.02
CA ILE A 276 0.69 26.01 -0.42
C ILE A 276 1.65 27.16 -0.80
N ALA A 277 1.61 28.25 -0.03
CA ALA A 277 2.49 29.40 -0.25
C ALA A 277 3.98 29.03 -0.17
N LYS A 278 4.34 28.12 0.76
CA LYS A 278 5.72 27.66 0.88
C LYS A 278 6.12 26.77 -0.30
N GLY A 279 5.21 25.96 -0.83
CA GLY A 279 5.45 25.20 -2.06
C GLY A 279 5.73 26.10 -3.25
N HIS A 280 4.90 27.14 -3.47
CA HIS A 280 5.17 28.14 -4.51
C HIS A 280 6.52 28.83 -4.32
N GLU A 281 6.86 29.26 -3.10
CA GLU A 281 8.16 29.89 -2.80
C GLU A 281 9.34 28.96 -3.15
N MET A 282 9.23 27.66 -2.86
CA MET A 282 10.27 26.68 -3.16
C MET A 282 10.37 26.40 -4.68
N ILE A 283 9.26 26.38 -5.40
CA ILE A 283 9.24 26.29 -6.87
C ILE A 283 9.89 27.54 -7.49
N ASP A 284 9.58 28.74 -6.99
CA ASP A 284 10.16 30.00 -7.48
C ASP A 284 11.67 30.05 -7.24
N ALA A 285 12.13 29.59 -6.07
CA ALA A 285 13.55 29.46 -5.76
C ALA A 285 14.24 28.44 -6.67
N PHE A 286 13.58 27.31 -6.97
CA PHE A 286 14.08 26.30 -7.91
C PHE A 286 14.21 26.86 -9.34
N ILE A 287 13.19 27.56 -9.84
CA ILE A 287 13.22 28.23 -11.15
C ILE A 287 14.36 29.25 -11.21
N SER A 288 14.47 30.10 -10.20
CA SER A 288 15.52 31.13 -10.14
C SER A 288 16.91 30.50 -10.13
N TYR A 289 17.08 29.42 -9.35
CA TYR A 289 18.32 28.66 -9.31
C TYR A 289 18.70 28.11 -10.68
N ILE A 290 17.78 27.51 -11.43
CA ILE A 290 18.06 26.99 -12.77
C ILE A 290 18.47 28.12 -13.72
N LYS A 291 17.74 29.24 -13.71
CA LYS A 291 18.06 30.41 -14.54
C LYS A 291 19.46 30.97 -14.26
N GLU A 292 19.86 31.01 -12.99
CA GLU A 292 21.17 31.50 -12.57
C GLU A 292 22.31 30.53 -12.90
N ASN A 293 22.05 29.22 -12.87
CA ASN A 293 23.09 28.19 -12.93
C ASN A 293 23.21 27.48 -14.28
N GLY A 294 22.24 27.66 -15.17
CA GLY A 294 22.20 27.07 -16.51
C GLY A 294 22.01 25.55 -16.54
N ILE A 295 21.60 25.05 -17.70
CA ILE A 295 21.57 23.61 -18.01
C ILE A 295 22.86 23.27 -18.76
N HIS A 296 23.56 22.25 -18.28
CA HIS A 296 24.82 21.74 -18.82
C HIS A 296 24.79 20.22 -18.80
N ASP A 297 25.30 19.58 -19.85
CA ASP A 297 25.37 18.12 -19.94
C ASP A 297 24.00 17.45 -19.71
N GLY A 298 22.93 18.02 -20.25
CA GLY A 298 21.58 17.45 -20.14
C GLY A 298 20.93 17.58 -18.75
N GLY A 299 21.45 18.43 -17.85
CA GLY A 299 20.85 18.70 -16.55
C GLY A 299 21.44 19.92 -15.83
N VAL A 300 21.13 20.10 -14.54
CA VAL A 300 21.61 21.26 -13.75
C VAL A 300 22.46 20.81 -12.57
N PHE A 301 22.06 19.73 -11.91
CA PHE A 301 22.62 19.29 -10.64
C PHE A 301 23.64 18.17 -10.83
N ASP A 302 24.73 18.25 -10.07
CA ASP A 302 25.72 17.16 -9.98
C ASP A 302 25.19 16.02 -9.11
N TYR A 303 24.34 16.36 -8.12
CA TYR A 303 23.67 15.43 -7.21
C TYR A 303 22.18 15.74 -7.11
N THR A 304 21.33 14.73 -7.31
CA THR A 304 19.91 14.80 -6.90
C THR A 304 19.61 13.74 -5.86
N ILE A 305 18.92 14.13 -4.79
CA ILE A 305 18.58 13.29 -3.66
C ILE A 305 17.06 13.23 -3.56
N CYS A 306 16.52 12.04 -3.34
CA CYS A 306 15.09 11.79 -3.19
C CYS A 306 14.90 10.81 -2.02
N ASP A 307 14.83 11.35 -0.81
CA ASP A 307 14.80 10.56 0.41
C ASP A 307 13.36 10.20 0.81
N ALA A 308 12.97 8.95 0.57
CA ALA A 308 11.69 8.36 0.95
C ALA A 308 10.44 8.97 0.29
N VAL A 309 10.59 9.76 -0.78
CA VAL A 309 9.48 10.37 -1.54
C VAL A 309 8.67 9.32 -2.29
N LEU A 310 9.33 8.32 -2.87
CA LEU A 310 8.66 7.24 -3.61
C LEU A 310 7.69 6.44 -2.73
N ASN A 311 7.83 6.51 -1.40
CA ASN A 311 6.89 5.85 -0.49
C ASN A 311 5.53 6.53 -0.40
N SER A 312 5.49 7.83 -0.68
CA SER A 312 4.28 8.64 -0.53
C SER A 312 3.54 8.85 -1.85
N VAL A 313 4.11 8.44 -2.99
CA VAL A 313 3.42 8.53 -4.28
C VAL A 313 2.15 7.68 -4.24
N ASN A 314 1.10 8.19 -4.87
CA ASN A 314 -0.18 7.49 -4.90
C ASN A 314 -0.33 6.61 -6.15
N THR A 315 0.26 6.94 -7.31
CA THR A 315 0.14 6.19 -8.58
C THR A 315 1.49 5.64 -9.05
N GLN A 316 1.46 4.67 -9.98
CA GLN A 316 2.67 4.30 -10.74
C GLN A 316 3.18 5.47 -11.59
N ALA A 317 2.28 6.25 -12.19
CA ALA A 317 2.65 7.43 -12.99
C ALA A 317 3.39 8.49 -12.17
N ALA A 318 3.02 8.69 -10.89
CA ALA A 318 3.73 9.60 -9.99
C ALA A 318 5.11 9.08 -9.60
N GLU A 319 5.28 7.76 -9.35
CA GLU A 319 6.62 7.18 -9.17
C GLU A 319 7.50 7.44 -10.39
N ASP A 320 6.96 7.15 -11.57
CA ASP A 320 7.66 7.32 -12.84
C ASP A 320 8.03 8.81 -13.03
N ALA A 321 7.10 9.73 -12.80
CA ALA A 321 7.31 11.16 -12.93
C ALA A 321 8.40 11.69 -12.00
N VAL A 322 8.45 11.24 -10.74
CA VAL A 322 9.54 11.60 -9.81
C VAL A 322 10.89 11.15 -10.37
N LEU A 323 11.01 9.91 -10.83
CA LEU A 323 12.28 9.38 -11.37
C LEU A 323 12.70 10.05 -12.67
N ILE A 324 11.74 10.36 -13.54
CA ILE A 324 11.95 11.13 -14.76
C ILE A 324 12.42 12.55 -14.44
N CYS A 325 11.84 13.21 -13.43
CA CYS A 325 12.29 14.52 -12.95
C CYS A 325 13.73 14.46 -12.42
N LEU A 326 14.07 13.44 -11.62
CA LEU A 326 15.45 13.23 -11.16
C LEU A 326 16.41 13.04 -12.34
N ASN A 327 16.01 12.29 -13.37
CA ASN A 327 16.80 12.14 -14.58
C ASN A 327 16.99 13.50 -15.27
N LEU A 328 15.92 14.25 -15.53
CA LEU A 328 15.96 15.54 -16.22
C LEU A 328 16.83 16.57 -15.49
N PHE A 329 16.75 16.62 -14.15
CA PHE A 329 17.46 17.63 -13.37
C PHE A 329 18.93 17.28 -13.13
N THR A 330 19.31 16.01 -13.20
CA THR A 330 20.70 15.57 -13.03
C THR A 330 21.48 15.70 -14.32
N LYS A 331 22.70 16.20 -14.25
CA LYS A 331 23.63 16.18 -15.39
C LYS A 331 23.95 14.75 -15.80
N MET A 332 24.26 14.53 -17.07
CA MET A 332 24.83 13.27 -17.55
C MET A 332 26.11 12.95 -16.77
N GLY A 333 26.22 11.71 -16.27
CA GLY A 333 27.29 11.28 -15.36
C GLY A 333 27.17 11.78 -13.92
N GLY A 334 26.17 12.64 -13.62
CA GLY A 334 25.84 13.06 -12.25
C GLY A 334 25.25 11.93 -11.42
N LYS A 335 25.17 12.13 -10.09
CA LYS A 335 24.77 11.10 -9.13
C LYS A 335 23.35 11.30 -8.63
N VAL A 336 22.55 10.26 -8.68
CA VAL A 336 21.19 10.21 -8.16
C VAL A 336 21.15 9.29 -6.95
N PHE A 337 20.53 9.76 -5.86
CA PHE A 337 20.31 8.98 -4.65
C PHE A 337 18.83 8.92 -4.34
N VAL A 338 18.26 7.72 -4.22
CA VAL A 338 16.84 7.58 -3.84
C VAL A 338 16.69 6.46 -2.80
N SER A 339 15.68 6.59 -1.95
CA SER A 339 15.33 5.59 -0.95
C SER A 339 13.83 5.34 -0.90
N GLY A 340 13.46 4.16 -0.42
CA GLY A 340 12.07 3.77 -0.25
C GLY A 340 11.92 2.57 0.70
N ARG A 341 10.69 2.12 0.90
CA ARG A 341 10.35 1.02 1.81
C ARG A 341 10.41 -0.32 1.10
N SER A 342 10.96 -1.31 1.80
CA SER A 342 11.06 -2.69 1.30
C SER A 342 9.74 -3.43 1.51
N LYS A 343 9.22 -3.99 0.42
CA LYS A 343 8.04 -4.87 0.44
C LYS A 343 8.33 -6.15 1.21
N GLU A 344 9.52 -6.72 1.08
CA GLU A 344 9.91 -7.95 1.81
C GLU A 344 9.90 -7.75 3.31
N VAL A 345 10.33 -6.57 3.81
CA VAL A 345 10.27 -6.28 5.24
C VAL A 345 8.84 -6.08 5.72
N ALA A 346 7.98 -5.45 4.91
CA ALA A 346 6.56 -5.34 5.23
C ALA A 346 5.87 -6.71 5.27
N LEU A 347 6.11 -7.57 4.27
CA LEU A 347 5.58 -8.94 4.23
C LEU A 347 6.09 -9.80 5.40
N LYS A 348 7.35 -9.67 5.80
CA LYS A 348 7.92 -10.38 6.97
C LYS A 348 7.26 -10.01 8.29
N GLN A 349 6.63 -8.84 8.41
CA GLN A 349 5.85 -8.51 9.61
C GLN A 349 4.64 -9.44 9.78
N TYR A 350 4.14 -10.05 8.69
CA TYR A 350 3.08 -11.06 8.78
C TYR A 350 3.57 -12.37 9.38
N GLU A 351 4.85 -12.71 9.21
CA GLU A 351 5.46 -13.94 9.72
C GLU A 351 5.96 -13.82 11.17
N ALA A 352 5.87 -12.63 11.76
CA ALA A 352 6.39 -12.37 13.10
C ALA A 352 5.61 -13.16 14.18
N LYS A 353 6.30 -14.05 14.90
CA LYS A 353 5.74 -14.86 16.00
C LYS A 353 5.23 -14.04 17.19
N ARG A 354 5.55 -12.74 17.26
CA ARG A 354 5.13 -11.79 18.30
C ARG A 354 4.88 -10.42 17.67
N ASN A 355 3.69 -9.87 17.87
CA ASN A 355 3.37 -8.50 17.48
C ASN A 355 3.47 -7.57 18.71
N THR A 356 4.57 -6.82 18.83
CA THR A 356 4.81 -5.84 19.90
C THR A 356 4.40 -4.42 19.52
N VAL A 357 3.78 -4.22 18.36
CA VAL A 357 3.45 -2.88 17.83
C VAL A 357 1.99 -2.56 18.11
N ASP A 358 1.74 -1.36 18.61
CA ASP A 358 0.39 -0.81 18.84
C ASP A 358 -0.10 -0.03 17.60
N CYS A 359 -0.03 -0.66 16.43
CA CYS A 359 -0.63 -0.14 15.21
C CYS A 359 -2.04 -0.73 15.02
N THR A 360 -2.92 0.05 14.37
CA THR A 360 -4.33 -0.29 14.12
C THR A 360 -4.51 -1.39 13.08
N THR A 361 -3.50 -1.66 12.24
CA THR A 361 -3.45 -2.79 11.31
C THR A 361 -2.05 -3.37 11.22
N THR A 362 -1.95 -4.71 11.24
CA THR A 362 -0.68 -5.43 10.99
C THR A 362 -0.60 -5.94 9.55
N VAL A 363 -1.74 -6.06 8.84
CA VAL A 363 -1.83 -6.63 7.49
C VAL A 363 -2.01 -5.51 6.45
N GLN A 364 -1.10 -5.45 5.48
CA GLN A 364 -1.15 -4.54 4.33
C GLN A 364 -1.38 -5.33 3.05
N PHE A 365 -2.27 -4.85 2.20
CA PHE A 365 -2.55 -5.47 0.92
C PHE A 365 -1.90 -4.65 -0.18
N PHE A 366 -1.05 -5.30 -0.97
CA PHE A 366 -0.29 -4.65 -2.03
C PHE A 366 -0.88 -4.98 -3.38
N ASP A 367 -0.99 -3.99 -4.26
CA ASP A 367 -1.18 -4.24 -5.67
C ASP A 367 0.11 -4.78 -6.34
N GLU A 368 0.03 -5.05 -7.64
CA GLU A 368 1.16 -5.53 -8.44
C GLU A 368 2.35 -4.56 -8.46
N ASN A 369 2.09 -3.26 -8.31
CA ASN A 369 3.09 -2.19 -8.28
C ASN A 369 3.61 -1.90 -6.87
N GLY A 370 3.15 -2.65 -5.85
CA GLY A 370 3.59 -2.48 -4.48
C GLY A 370 2.90 -1.33 -3.72
N LEU A 371 1.80 -0.79 -4.26
CA LEU A 371 0.99 0.21 -3.59
C LEU A 371 0.02 -0.45 -2.61
N THR A 372 -0.16 0.16 -1.45
CA THR A 372 -1.20 -0.18 -0.47
C THR A 372 -1.96 1.06 -0.06
N ALA A 373 -3.21 0.89 0.36
CA ALA A 373 -4.07 1.99 0.79
C ALA A 373 -4.77 1.69 2.12
N PHE A 374 -4.90 2.71 2.97
CA PHE A 374 -5.67 2.66 4.20
C PHE A 374 -6.39 3.97 4.44
N MET A 375 -7.53 3.93 5.13
CA MET A 375 -8.30 5.11 5.51
C MET A 375 -7.87 5.57 6.90
N GLN A 376 -7.67 6.87 7.09
CA GLN A 376 -7.42 7.48 8.40
C GLN A 376 -8.05 8.87 8.42
N GLU A 377 -8.80 9.20 9.48
CA GLU A 377 -9.51 10.49 9.62
C GLU A 377 -10.39 10.82 8.39
N GLY A 378 -11.03 9.81 7.79
CA GLY A 378 -11.90 9.95 6.62
C GLY A 378 -11.17 10.22 5.30
N GLN A 379 -9.84 10.08 5.26
CA GLN A 379 -9.04 10.29 4.05
C GLN A 379 -8.23 9.04 3.68
N TRP A 380 -8.11 8.77 2.37
CA TRP A 380 -7.28 7.69 1.87
C TRP A 380 -5.81 8.07 1.88
N PHE A 381 -5.00 7.22 2.49
CA PHE A 381 -3.55 7.29 2.49
C PHE A 381 -3.00 6.14 1.65
N PHE A 382 -2.08 6.48 0.78
CA PHE A 382 -1.37 5.53 -0.07
C PHE A 382 0.06 5.42 0.39
N GLN A 383 0.60 4.20 0.37
CA GLN A 383 2.00 3.95 0.61
C GLN A 383 2.54 2.94 -0.39
N LYS A 384 3.76 3.19 -0.86
CA LYS A 384 4.44 2.30 -1.80
C LYS A 384 5.58 1.54 -1.15
N PHE A 385 5.67 0.26 -1.48
CA PHE A 385 6.67 -0.68 -1.02
C PHE A 385 7.12 -1.52 -2.20
N LEU A 386 8.41 -1.49 -2.51
CA LEU A 386 8.96 -2.21 -3.67
C LEU A 386 9.79 -3.41 -3.22
N THR A 387 9.77 -4.47 -4.04
CA THR A 387 10.75 -5.56 -3.90
C THR A 387 12.11 -5.17 -4.45
N LYS A 388 13.15 -5.91 -4.10
CA LYS A 388 14.50 -5.72 -4.65
C LYS A 388 14.50 -5.80 -6.18
N GLU A 389 13.75 -6.72 -6.76
CA GLU A 389 13.66 -6.92 -8.21
C GLU A 389 12.98 -5.72 -8.87
N GLN A 390 11.89 -5.21 -8.29
CA GLN A 390 11.21 -4.00 -8.77
C GLN A 390 12.13 -2.77 -8.72
N VAL A 391 12.87 -2.60 -7.61
CA VAL A 391 13.86 -1.53 -7.45
C VAL A 391 14.96 -1.64 -8.51
N GLN A 392 15.45 -2.85 -8.81
CA GLN A 392 16.48 -3.05 -9.83
C GLN A 392 15.97 -2.73 -11.25
N ALA A 393 14.79 -3.22 -11.62
CA ALA A 393 14.17 -2.96 -12.92
C ALA A 393 13.89 -1.46 -13.15
N MET A 394 13.51 -0.75 -12.08
CA MET A 394 13.26 0.68 -12.09
C MET A 394 14.49 1.49 -12.55
N PHE A 395 15.72 1.13 -12.15
CA PHE A 395 16.92 1.91 -12.53
C PHE A 395 17.25 1.85 -14.00
N GLU A 396 17.23 0.64 -14.56
CA GLU A 396 17.52 0.42 -15.97
C GLU A 396 16.51 1.17 -16.85
N ARG A 397 15.23 1.09 -16.47
CA ARG A 397 14.12 1.78 -17.14
C ARG A 397 14.34 3.30 -17.21
N PHE A 398 14.81 3.92 -16.13
CA PHE A 398 14.99 5.38 -16.05
C PHE A 398 16.40 5.88 -16.35
N GLY A 399 17.26 5.05 -16.95
CA GLY A 399 18.57 5.49 -17.45
C GLY A 399 19.62 5.71 -16.37
N PHE A 400 19.55 4.93 -15.28
CA PHE A 400 20.48 5.00 -14.17
C PHE A 400 21.33 3.73 -14.02
N GLU A 401 22.62 3.90 -13.76
CA GLU A 401 23.56 2.81 -13.49
C GLU A 401 23.96 2.78 -12.01
N PRO A 402 23.54 1.77 -11.23
CA PRO A 402 23.78 1.74 -9.78
C PRO A 402 25.25 1.50 -9.42
N PHE A 403 25.77 2.28 -8.47
CA PHE A 403 27.09 2.06 -7.85
C PHE A 403 26.98 1.70 -6.35
N MET A 404 25.79 1.86 -5.77
CA MET A 404 25.50 1.58 -4.37
C MET A 404 24.07 1.08 -4.22
N GLN A 405 23.88 0.08 -3.37
CA GLN A 405 22.57 -0.36 -2.91
C GLN A 405 22.65 -0.84 -1.46
N TYR A 406 21.58 -0.64 -0.68
CA TYR A 406 21.43 -1.21 0.65
C TYR A 406 19.98 -1.59 0.93
N ASN A 407 19.81 -2.50 1.89
CA ASN A 407 18.55 -2.79 2.57
C ASN A 407 18.80 -2.73 4.08
N LYS A 408 18.33 -1.68 4.76
CA LYS A 408 18.60 -1.40 6.17
C LYS A 408 17.32 -0.88 6.85
N SER A 409 16.98 -1.44 8.00
CA SER A 409 15.87 -0.96 8.86
C SER A 409 14.51 -0.83 8.15
N GLY A 410 14.19 -1.75 7.23
CA GLY A 410 12.93 -1.70 6.46
C GLY A 410 12.93 -0.75 5.26
N TYR A 411 14.07 -0.10 4.98
CA TYR A 411 14.26 0.76 3.82
C TYR A 411 15.30 0.17 2.88
N TRP A 412 15.06 0.32 1.59
CA TRP A 412 16.11 0.24 0.58
C TRP A 412 16.62 1.64 0.26
N GLY A 413 17.83 1.72 -0.26
CA GLY A 413 18.36 2.93 -0.85
C GLY A 413 19.48 2.62 -1.82
N TRP A 414 19.71 3.55 -2.74
CA TRP A 414 20.69 3.38 -3.79
C TRP A 414 21.32 4.71 -4.17
N GLY A 415 22.51 4.60 -4.78
CA GLY A 415 23.19 5.65 -5.49
C GLY A 415 23.53 5.15 -6.90
N ALA A 416 23.27 5.97 -7.92
CA ALA A 416 23.57 5.65 -9.30
C ALA A 416 24.10 6.85 -10.08
N TYR A 417 24.73 6.57 -11.21
CA TYR A 417 25.05 7.55 -12.24
C TYR A 417 23.88 7.68 -13.23
N LYS A 418 23.57 8.91 -13.67
CA LYS A 418 22.77 9.12 -14.87
C LYS A 418 23.62 8.72 -16.08
N VAL A 419 23.17 7.74 -16.84
CA VAL A 419 23.90 7.20 -18.02
C VAL A 419 23.13 7.35 -19.32
N ARG A 420 21.83 7.67 -19.24
CA ARG A 420 20.96 7.82 -20.41
C ARG A 420 19.89 8.87 -20.15
N GLU A 421 19.57 9.65 -21.19
CA GLU A 421 18.42 10.55 -21.20
C GLU A 421 17.15 9.82 -21.66
N LEU A 422 16.02 10.31 -21.17
CA LEU A 422 14.69 9.82 -21.54
C LEU A 422 14.12 10.64 -22.71
N SER A 423 13.01 10.19 -23.28
CA SER A 423 12.39 10.88 -24.40
C SER A 423 11.82 12.24 -23.98
N ARG A 424 11.72 13.16 -24.95
CA ARG A 424 11.09 14.47 -24.75
C ARG A 424 9.68 14.35 -24.16
N GLN A 425 8.89 13.38 -24.63
CA GLN A 425 7.52 13.17 -24.17
C GLN A 425 7.48 12.73 -22.71
N GLU A 426 8.35 11.79 -22.30
CA GLU A 426 8.45 11.35 -20.90
C GLU A 426 8.76 12.54 -19.98
N TYR A 427 9.68 13.43 -20.38
CA TYR A 427 9.97 14.63 -19.60
C TYR A 427 8.78 15.59 -19.52
N ILE A 428 8.06 15.80 -20.62
CA ILE A 428 6.86 16.67 -20.64
C ILE A 428 5.79 16.12 -19.70
N ASP A 429 5.50 14.82 -19.80
CA ASP A 429 4.47 14.17 -18.99
C ASP A 429 4.82 14.22 -17.49
N ALA A 430 6.08 13.98 -17.15
CA ALA A 430 6.55 14.06 -15.77
C ALA A 430 6.44 15.47 -15.18
N ILE A 431 6.85 16.50 -15.92
CA ILE A 431 6.72 17.90 -15.47
C ILE A 431 5.26 18.31 -15.35
N ASN A 432 4.41 17.91 -16.31
CA ASN A 432 2.97 18.15 -16.24
C ASN A 432 2.32 17.53 -15.01
N LEU A 433 2.83 16.39 -14.53
CA LEU A 433 2.33 15.74 -13.33
C LEU A 433 2.87 16.42 -12.06
N GLU A 434 4.19 16.46 -11.88
CA GLU A 434 4.83 16.92 -10.63
C GLU A 434 4.64 18.42 -10.34
N PHE A 435 4.56 19.25 -11.39
CA PHE A 435 4.36 20.71 -11.22
C PHE A 435 2.91 21.16 -11.37
N ASN A 436 1.97 20.23 -11.55
CA ASN A 436 0.53 20.48 -11.54
C ASN A 436 -0.22 19.64 -10.49
N LEU A 437 0.47 19.20 -9.43
CA LEU A 437 -0.13 18.39 -8.37
C LEU A 437 -1.39 19.04 -7.77
N ASN A 438 -2.38 18.21 -7.44
CA ASN A 438 -3.64 18.69 -6.88
C ASN A 438 -3.47 19.20 -5.45
N LEU A 439 -4.18 20.28 -5.15
CA LEU A 439 -4.21 20.98 -3.88
C LEU A 439 -5.62 20.95 -3.29
N PRO A 440 -5.79 21.20 -1.98
CA PRO A 440 -7.10 21.31 -1.36
C PRO A 440 -8.02 22.30 -2.09
N ASN A 441 -9.33 22.07 -2.01
CA ASN A 441 -10.38 22.90 -2.63
C ASN A 441 -10.33 22.91 -4.17
N ASN A 442 -10.02 21.78 -4.81
CA ASN A 442 -9.95 21.61 -6.27
C ASN A 442 -9.00 22.59 -6.96
N GLN A 443 -7.91 22.96 -6.27
CA GLN A 443 -6.84 23.77 -6.82
C GLN A 443 -5.72 22.85 -7.34
N SER A 444 -4.80 23.41 -8.11
CA SER A 444 -3.54 22.76 -8.46
C SER A 444 -2.41 23.77 -8.41
N TYR A 445 -1.16 23.28 -8.36
CA TYR A 445 -0.01 24.17 -8.42
C TYR A 445 0.05 24.96 -9.73
N ASN A 446 -0.32 24.33 -10.85
CA ASN A 446 -0.31 24.92 -12.19
C ASN A 446 1.02 25.62 -12.55
N ARG A 447 2.15 24.99 -12.22
CA ARG A 447 3.52 25.52 -12.42
C ARG A 447 4.28 24.85 -13.56
N GLN A 448 3.71 23.84 -14.21
CA GLN A 448 4.31 23.12 -15.33
C GLN A 448 4.73 24.06 -16.48
N GLY A 449 3.91 25.08 -16.78
CA GLY A 449 4.20 26.09 -17.79
C GLY A 449 5.41 26.97 -17.49
N ASP A 450 5.83 27.07 -16.23
CA ASP A 450 7.05 27.78 -15.85
C ASP A 450 8.30 26.92 -15.99
N ILE A 451 8.16 25.59 -15.89
CA ILE A 451 9.28 24.64 -15.88
C ILE A 451 9.61 24.14 -17.27
N LEU A 452 8.61 23.77 -18.08
CA LEU A 452 8.83 23.25 -19.43
C LEU A 452 9.73 24.15 -20.29
N PRO A 453 9.56 25.49 -20.32
CA PRO A 453 10.43 26.36 -21.12
C PRO A 453 11.88 26.38 -20.64
N LEU A 454 12.14 26.18 -19.33
CA LEU A 454 13.51 26.18 -18.80
C LEU A 454 14.35 25.08 -19.40
N PHE A 455 13.74 23.94 -19.71
CA PHE A 455 14.39 22.76 -20.28
C PHE A 455 14.19 22.63 -21.79
N GLY A 456 13.63 23.65 -22.46
CA GLY A 456 13.37 23.58 -23.92
C GLY A 456 12.30 22.56 -24.30
N LEU A 457 11.35 22.27 -23.40
CA LEU A 457 10.28 21.28 -23.58
C LEU A 457 8.96 21.91 -24.05
N ILE A 458 9.03 23.03 -24.75
CA ILE A 458 7.90 23.68 -25.44
C ILE A 458 7.86 23.24 -26.89
N ASP A 459 6.67 23.19 -27.49
CA ASP A 459 6.45 22.76 -28.88
C ASP A 459 7.05 23.70 -29.93
#